data_AF-A0A923MLG4-F1
#
_entry.id   AF-A0A923MLG4-F1
#
_cell.length_a   1.000
_cell.length_b   1.000
_cell.length_c   1.000
_cell.angle_alpha   90.00
_cell.angle_beta   90.00
_cell.angle_gamma   90.00
#
_symmetry.space_group_name_H-M   'P 1'
#
loop_
_entity.id
_entity.type
_entity.pdbx_description
1 polymer ?
#
loop_
_entity_poly.entity_id
_entity_poly.type
_entity_poly.pdbx_seq_one_letter_code
_entity_poly.pdbx_strand_id
1 'polypeptide(L)' 'MLSAAVAAFALAGCAEREQTASGIKSDAAPWQGTNKQPPFMAAGWKQGDKADWESKLKVRTVNGQNDYVKVP' A
#
# COMPACT_ATOMS: atom_id res chain seq x y z
N MET A 1 33.17 -32.47 -22.35
CA MET A 1 33.02 -32.28 -20.89
C MET A 1 32.71 -30.82 -20.52
N LEU A 2 33.38 -29.82 -21.12
CA LEU A 2 33.13 -28.40 -20.85
C LEU A 2 31.69 -27.93 -21.12
N SER A 3 31.07 -28.36 -22.23
CA SER A 3 29.71 -27.95 -22.60
C SER A 3 28.61 -28.42 -21.63
N ALA A 4 28.79 -29.58 -21.01
CA ALA A 4 27.84 -30.11 -20.02
C ALA A 4 27.88 -29.31 -18.70
N ALA A 5 29.07 -28.87 -18.29
CA ALA A 5 29.24 -28.02 -17.11
C ALA A 5 28.57 -26.65 -17.31
N VAL A 6 28.75 -26.03 -18.48
CA VAL A 6 28.11 -24.74 -18.81
C VAL A 6 26.58 -24.84 -18.77
N ALA A 7 26.01 -25.92 -19.31
CA ALA A 7 24.57 -26.15 -19.26
C ALA A 7 24.05 -26.29 -17.81
N ALA A 8 24.78 -26.99 -16.94
CA ALA A 8 24.40 -27.16 -15.54
C ALA A 8 24.39 -25.82 -14.76
N PHE A 9 25.33 -24.92 -15.02
CA PHE A 9 25.36 -23.59 -14.38
C PHE A 9 24.23 -22.67 -14.86
N ALA A 10 23.78 -22.80 -16.11
CA ALA A 10 22.67 -22.00 -16.63
C ALA A 10 21.32 -22.34 -15.96
N LEU A 11 21.14 -23.58 -15.48
CA LEU A 11 19.92 -24.00 -14.78
C LEU A 11 19.88 -23.55 -13.30
N ALA A 12 21.01 -23.12 -12.73
CA ALA A 12 21.07 -22.64 -11.34
C ALA A 12 20.20 -21.39 -11.09
N GLY A 13 19.80 -20.66 -12.14
CA GLY A 13 18.88 -19.51 -12.03
C GLY A 13 17.44 -19.87 -11.62
N CYS A 14 17.03 -21.13 -11.75
CA CYS A 14 15.71 -21.61 -11.30
C CYS A 14 15.75 -22.28 -9.92
N ALA A 15 16.91 -22.36 -9.27
CA ALA A 15 17.08 -23.00 -7.96
C ALA A 15 16.85 -22.02 -6.79
N GLU A 16 16.15 -20.92 -7.02
CA GLU A 16 15.79 -19.95 -5.97
C GLU A 16 14.76 -20.57 -5.01
N ARG A 17 14.73 -20.09 -3.76
CA ARG A 17 13.78 -20.60 -2.76
C ARG A 17 12.47 -19.83 -2.90
N GLU A 18 11.38 -20.54 -3.19
CA GLU A 18 10.01 -19.99 -3.29
C GLU A 18 9.85 -18.62 -2.60
N GLN A 19 9.70 -17.56 -3.40
CA GLN A 19 9.26 -16.25 -2.91
C GLN A 19 7.84 -16.35 -2.35
N THR A 20 7.74 -16.86 -1.13
CA THR A 20 6.49 -16.85 -0.37
C THR A 20 6.23 -15.45 0.12
N ALA A 21 4.96 -15.07 0.20
CA ALA A 21 4.54 -13.83 0.85
C ALA A 21 4.68 -13.91 2.38
N SER A 22 5.66 -14.66 2.89
CA SER A 22 5.95 -14.77 4.31
C SER A 22 6.81 -13.58 4.76
N GLY A 23 6.55 -13.07 5.95
CA GLY A 23 7.30 -11.93 6.49
C GLY A 23 6.91 -10.55 5.93
N ILE A 24 5.80 -10.43 5.17
CA ILE A 24 5.29 -9.10 4.82
C ILE A 24 4.87 -8.38 6.09
N LYS A 25 5.39 -7.17 6.27
CA LYS A 25 4.91 -6.27 7.31
C LYS A 25 3.51 -5.80 6.91
N SER A 26 2.50 -6.15 7.70
CA SER A 26 1.18 -5.52 7.59
C SER A 26 1.29 -4.03 7.90
N ASP A 27 0.65 -3.21 7.08
CA ASP A 27 0.56 -1.79 7.34
C ASP A 27 -0.33 -1.49 8.54
N ALA A 28 -0.02 -0.38 9.22
CA ALA A 28 -0.89 0.15 10.25
C ALA A 28 -2.21 0.60 9.63
N ALA A 29 -3.30 0.53 10.38
CA ALA A 29 -4.57 1.01 9.89
C ALA A 29 -4.50 2.53 9.61
N PRO A 30 -5.05 3.02 8.49
CA PRO A 30 -4.80 4.40 8.03
C PRO A 30 -5.34 5.48 8.97
N TRP A 31 -6.40 5.20 9.74
CA TRP A 31 -6.92 6.11 10.77
C TRP A 31 -6.01 6.21 12.01
N GLN A 32 -5.01 5.33 12.15
CA GLN A 32 -3.98 5.46 13.20
C GLN A 32 -3.04 6.64 12.92
N GLY A 33 -3.14 7.29 11.77
CA GLY A 33 -2.33 8.46 11.41
C GLY A 33 -0.85 8.15 11.28
N THR A 34 -0.03 9.20 11.25
CA THR A 34 1.41 9.09 10.94
C THR A 34 2.31 9.25 12.16
N ASN A 35 1.73 9.41 13.36
CA ASN A 35 2.43 9.91 14.56
C ASN A 35 3.15 11.26 14.33
N LYS A 36 2.83 11.97 13.23
CA LYS A 36 3.36 13.29 12.90
C LYS A 36 2.20 14.27 12.91
N GLN A 37 2.28 15.24 13.80
CA GLN A 37 1.41 16.42 13.81
C GLN A 37 1.69 17.29 12.55
N PRO A 38 0.90 18.34 12.25
CA PRO A 38 0.87 19.05 10.96
C PRO A 38 2.24 19.30 10.31
N PRO A 39 2.34 19.27 8.96
CA PRO A 39 1.27 19.66 8.02
C PRO A 39 0.54 18.51 7.29
N PHE A 40 0.81 17.25 7.60
CA PHE A 40 0.35 16.12 6.77
C PHE A 40 -1.01 15.51 7.17
N MET A 41 -1.67 16.08 8.17
CA MET A 41 -2.99 15.65 8.65
C MET A 41 -4.03 16.73 8.34
N ALA A 42 -5.26 16.30 8.04
CA ALA A 42 -6.38 17.21 7.86
C ALA A 42 -6.61 18.03 9.14
N ALA A 43 -6.80 19.34 8.99
CA ALA A 43 -7.01 20.23 10.13
C ALA A 43 -8.19 19.77 10.99
N GLY A 44 -7.98 19.73 12.31
CA GLY A 44 -9.00 19.34 13.30
C GLY A 44 -9.31 17.84 13.38
N TRP A 45 -8.77 16.99 12.50
CA TRP A 45 -8.91 15.53 12.62
C TRP A 45 -8.04 14.99 13.75
N LYS A 46 -8.56 14.01 14.51
CA LYS A 46 -7.85 13.39 15.63
C LYS A 46 -7.31 12.01 15.22
N GLN A 47 -6.04 11.79 15.52
CA GLN A 47 -5.39 10.49 15.29
C GLN A 47 -6.14 9.38 16.06
N GLY A 48 -6.39 8.26 15.38
CA GLY A 48 -7.14 7.13 15.93
C GLY A 48 -8.66 7.22 15.76
N ASP A 49 -9.21 8.38 15.39
CA ASP A 49 -10.65 8.54 15.15
C ASP A 49 -11.02 7.99 13.76
N LYS A 50 -11.41 6.71 13.75
CA LYS A 50 -11.85 6.00 12.55
C LYS A 50 -13.12 6.61 11.96
N ALA A 51 -14.10 6.96 12.78
CA ALA A 51 -15.40 7.43 12.30
C ALA A 51 -15.27 8.80 11.60
N ASP A 52 -14.53 9.72 12.21
CA ASP A 52 -14.26 11.02 11.59
C ASP A 52 -13.37 10.89 10.33
N TRP A 53 -12.41 9.96 10.34
CA TRP A 53 -11.58 9.65 9.17
C TRP A 53 -12.43 9.15 7.97
N GLU A 54 -13.31 8.17 8.20
CA GLU A 54 -14.20 7.62 7.16
C GLU A 54 -15.18 8.68 6.64
N SER A 55 -15.73 9.51 7.52
CA SER A 55 -16.63 10.62 7.16
C SER A 55 -15.94 11.62 6.24
N LYS A 56 -14.72 12.07 6.60
CA LYS A 56 -13.92 13.00 5.78
C LYS A 56 -13.57 12.40 4.41
N LEU A 57 -13.26 11.10 4.36
CA LEU A 57 -13.02 10.41 3.10
C LEU A 57 -14.26 10.37 2.22
N LYS A 58 -15.41 10.03 2.77
CA LYS A 58 -16.68 10.02 2.03
C LYS A 58 -16.95 11.38 1.39
N VAL A 59 -16.79 12.46 2.16
CA VAL A 59 -16.95 13.84 1.64
C VAL A 59 -15.98 14.12 0.50
N ARG A 60 -14.70 13.76 0.64
CA ARG A 60 -13.68 13.96 -0.39
C ARG A 60 -14.03 13.20 -1.68
N THR A 61 -14.39 11.92 -1.56
CA THR A 61 -14.72 11.08 -2.71
C THR A 61 -15.93 11.64 -3.44
N VAL A 62 -17.02 11.96 -2.74
CA VAL A 62 -18.27 12.42 -3.37
C VAL A 62 -18.14 13.83 -3.96
N ASN A 63 -17.54 14.77 -3.22
CA ASN A 63 -17.60 16.19 -3.60
C ASN A 63 -16.38 16.69 -4.37
N GLY A 64 -15.30 15.91 -4.44
CA GLY A 64 -14.02 16.39 -4.99
C GLY A 64 -13.37 15.49 -6.03
N GLN A 65 -13.64 14.17 -6.01
CA GLN A 65 -12.94 13.19 -6.85
C GLN A 65 -13.87 12.31 -7.69
N ASN A 66 -15.18 12.46 -7.54
CA ASN A 66 -16.14 11.69 -8.31
C ASN A 66 -16.60 12.49 -9.54
N ASP A 67 -15.93 12.26 -10.66
CA ASP A 67 -16.24 12.93 -11.94
C ASP A 67 -17.63 12.58 -12.47
N TYR A 68 -18.23 11.46 -12.04
CA TYR A 68 -19.60 11.08 -12.39
C TYR A 68 -20.68 11.96 -11.75
N VAL A 69 -20.36 12.68 -10.67
CA VAL A 69 -21.33 13.55 -9.97
C VAL A 69 -21.50 14.89 -10.71
N LYS A 70 -20.62 15.21 -11.66
CA LYS A 70 -20.68 16.43 -12.50
C LYS A 70 -21.11 16.13 -13.94
N VAL A 71 -22.08 15.24 -14.14
CA VAL A 71 -22.78 15.13 -15.42
C VAL A 71 -24.12 15.87 -15.27
N PRO A 72 -24.31 17.03 -15.93
CA PRO A 72 -25.59 17.73 -15.99
C PRO A 72 -26.69 16.89 -16.66
#